data_AF-A0AAV6AES5-F1
#
_entry.id   AF-A0AAV6AES5-F1
#
_cell.length_a   1.000
_cell.length_b   1.000
_cell.length_c   1.000
_cell.angle_alpha   90.00
_cell.angle_beta   90.00
_cell.angle_gamma   90.00
#
_symmetry.space_group_name_H-M   'P 1'
#
loop_
_entity.id
_entity.type
_entity.pdbx_description
1 polymer ?
#
loop_
_entity_poly.entity_id
_entity_poly.type
_entity_poly.pdbx_seq_one_letter_code
_entity_poly.pdbx_strand_id
1 'polypeptide(L)'
;MESTMVLTEDEALELLAFLVTAARTQLDEAAEYGPLRLLTAAGRLADFMTGRASPATQQLLTGPLRALPDAALRSVDPAKYSTELDAVCEAVGEHLVNHFGGGAR
;
A
#
# COMPACT_ATOMS: atom_id res chain seq x y z
N MET A 1 -12.81 15.06 -21.38
CA MET A 1 -11.38 14.71 -21.35
C MET A 1 -11.25 13.44 -20.55
N GLU A 2 -11.08 12.30 -21.23
CA GLU A 2 -10.66 11.07 -20.56
C GLU A 2 -9.33 11.37 -19.87
N SER A 3 -9.29 11.17 -18.55
CA SER A 3 -8.09 11.42 -17.76
C SER A 3 -7.08 10.34 -18.11
N THR A 4 -6.20 10.62 -19.07
CA THR A 4 -5.01 9.80 -19.31
C THR A 4 -4.20 9.79 -18.02
N MET A 5 -4.22 8.68 -17.29
CA MET A 5 -3.38 8.54 -16.11
C MET A 5 -1.92 8.67 -16.54
N VAL A 6 -1.14 9.46 -15.79
CA VAL A 6 0.31 9.64 -16.04
C VAL A 6 1.08 8.35 -15.81
N LEU A 7 0.56 7.48 -14.93
CA LEU A 7 1.02 6.12 -14.69
C LEU A 7 -0.05 5.13 -15.14
N THR A 8 0.39 4.01 -15.69
CA THR A 8 -0.45 2.82 -15.87
C THR A 8 -0.87 2.25 -14.51
N GLU A 9 -1.89 1.38 -14.51
CA GLU A 9 -2.34 0.70 -13.29
C GLU A 9 -1.20 -0.13 -12.66
N ASP A 10 -0.40 -0.78 -13.49
CA ASP A 10 0.72 -1.62 -13.05
C ASP A 10 1.84 -0.78 -12.41
N GLU A 11 2.25 0.32 -13.03
CA GLU A 11 3.25 1.25 -12.46
C GLU A 11 2.80 1.85 -11.12
N ALA A 12 1.50 2.13 -10.98
CA ALA A 12 0.96 2.65 -9.74
C ALA A 12 0.87 1.57 -8.64
N LEU A 13 0.57 0.33 -8.99
CA LEU A 13 0.60 -0.81 -8.06
C LEU A 13 2.02 -1.12 -7.57
N GLU A 14 3.03 -1.08 -8.45
CA GLU A 14 4.43 -1.27 -8.07
C GLU A 14 4.91 -0.20 -7.08
N LEU A 15 4.61 1.07 -7.36
CA LEU A 15 4.96 2.17 -6.46
C LEU A 15 4.24 2.07 -5.11
N LEU A 16 2.96 1.69 -5.11
CA LEU A 16 2.21 1.46 -3.88
C LEU A 16 2.85 0.34 -3.04
N ALA A 17 3.19 -0.79 -3.66
CA ALA A 17 3.84 -1.91 -3.00
C ALA A 17 5.20 -1.52 -2.41
N PHE A 18 6.00 -0.76 -3.17
CA PHE A 18 7.27 -0.22 -2.69
C PHE A 18 7.10 0.67 -1.45
N LEU A 19 6.12 1.57 -1.46
CA LEU A 19 5.87 2.48 -0.34
C LEU A 19 5.41 1.76 0.93
N VAL A 20 4.51 0.77 0.79
CA VAL A 20 3.98 -0.01 1.93
C VAL A 20 5.07 -0.89 2.54
N THR A 21 5.83 -1.61 1.71
CA THR A 21 6.92 -2.48 2.18
C THR A 21 8.08 -1.69 2.80
N ALA A 22 8.44 -0.54 2.23
CA ALA A 22 9.46 0.35 2.80
C ALA A 22 9.04 0.94 4.16
N ALA A 23 7.74 1.21 4.37
CA ALA A 23 7.25 1.63 5.68
C ALA A 23 7.37 0.53 6.74
N ARG A 24 7.30 -0.74 6.35
CA ARG A 24 7.44 -1.88 7.26
C ARG A 24 8.88 -2.10 7.71
N THR A 25 9.86 -2.00 6.82
CA THR A 25 11.29 -2.10 7.17
C THR A 25 11.72 -0.99 8.13
N GLN A 26 11.10 0.19 8.04
CA GLN A 26 11.37 1.30 8.93
C GLN A 26 10.87 1.12 10.38
N LEU A 27 10.09 0.07 10.68
CA LEU A 27 9.82 -0.29 12.07
C LEU A 27 11.05 -0.87 12.79
N ASP A 28 11.95 -1.47 12.02
CA ASP A 28 13.16 -2.13 12.51
C ASP A 28 14.40 -1.22 12.41
N GLU A 29 14.28 -0.06 11.75
CA GLU A 29 15.35 0.95 11.61
C GLU A 29 15.28 2.07 12.67
N ALA A 30 16.39 2.81 12.83
CA ALA A 30 16.47 3.91 13.77
C ALA A 30 15.39 4.98 13.50
N ALA A 31 14.78 5.50 14.58
CA ALA A 31 13.63 6.42 14.53
C ALA A 31 13.85 7.69 13.67
N GLU A 32 15.11 8.04 13.42
CA GLU A 32 15.52 9.19 12.61
C GLU A 32 15.24 9.02 11.09
N TYR A 33 14.98 7.79 10.63
CA TYR A 33 14.69 7.49 9.21
C TYR A 33 13.19 7.52 8.83
N GLY A 34 12.27 7.62 9.80
CA GLY A 34 10.91 8.16 9.67
C GLY A 34 9.91 7.56 8.63
N PRO A 35 9.04 6.60 9.03
CA PRO A 35 8.01 5.95 8.17
C PRO A 35 6.71 6.69 7.87
N LEU A 36 6.52 7.91 8.37
CA LEU A 36 5.22 8.58 8.25
C LEU A 36 4.90 9.08 6.82
N ARG A 37 5.94 9.37 6.03
CA ARG A 37 5.77 9.90 4.67
C ARG A 37 5.39 8.83 3.65
N LEU A 38 5.83 7.58 3.85
CA LEU A 38 5.64 6.51 2.87
C LEU A 38 4.22 5.94 2.91
N LEU A 39 3.64 5.71 4.09
CA LEU A 39 2.24 5.27 4.21
C LEU A 39 1.25 6.34 3.77
N THR A 40 1.54 7.61 4.09
CA THR A 40 0.75 8.75 3.60
C THR A 40 0.83 8.87 2.07
N ALA A 41 2.00 8.64 1.48
CA ALA A 41 2.17 8.62 0.03
C ALA A 41 1.44 7.43 -0.62
N ALA A 42 1.50 6.24 0.00
CA ALA A 42 0.79 5.04 -0.43
C ALA A 42 -0.73 5.25 -0.42
N GLY A 43 -1.28 5.81 0.67
CA GLY A 43 -2.71 6.14 0.77
C GLY A 43 -3.15 7.17 -0.28
N ARG A 44 -2.35 8.22 -0.52
CA ARG A 44 -2.65 9.23 -1.55
C ARG A 44 -2.59 8.65 -2.96
N LEU A 45 -1.64 7.76 -3.23
CA LEU A 45 -1.55 7.05 -4.51
C LEU A 45 -2.78 6.16 -4.72
N ALA A 46 -3.19 5.42 -3.68
CA ALA A 46 -4.41 4.62 -3.67
C ALA A 46 -5.68 5.46 -3.95
N ASP A 47 -5.79 6.65 -3.35
CA ASP A 47 -6.90 7.58 -3.60
C ASP A 47 -6.93 8.05 -5.07
N PHE A 48 -5.78 8.33 -5.69
CA PHE A 48 -5.71 8.74 -7.10
C PHE A 48 -6.06 7.62 -8.08
N MET A 49 -5.88 6.36 -7.68
CA MET A 49 -6.24 5.17 -8.46
C MET A 49 -7.73 4.79 -8.32
N THR A 50 -8.38 5.22 -7.23
CA THR A 50 -9.78 4.89 -6.94
C THR A 50 -10.72 5.44 -8.02
N GLY A 51 -11.53 4.57 -8.62
CA GLY A 51 -12.44 4.90 -9.74
C GLY A 51 -11.80 4.88 -11.14
N ARG A 52 -10.49 4.59 -11.22
CA ARG A 52 -9.73 4.47 -12.49
C ARG A 52 -9.09 3.09 -12.67
N ALA A 53 -8.88 2.37 -11.57
CA ALA A 53 -8.34 1.01 -11.57
C ALA A 53 -9.41 -0.04 -11.90
N SER A 54 -8.96 -1.23 -12.27
CA SER A 54 -9.82 -2.41 -12.48
C SER A 54 -10.67 -2.75 -11.25
N PRO A 55 -11.80 -3.47 -11.40
CA PRO A 55 -12.64 -3.86 -10.27
C PRO A 55 -11.91 -4.65 -9.18
N ALA A 56 -10.94 -5.48 -9.56
CA ALA A 56 -10.13 -6.25 -8.62
C ALA A 56 -9.22 -5.33 -7.79
N THR A 57 -8.51 -4.41 -8.44
CA THR A 57 -7.67 -3.42 -7.75
C THR A 57 -8.51 -2.49 -6.88
N GLN A 58 -9.71 -2.08 -7.31
CA GLN A 58 -10.60 -1.26 -6.48
C GLN A 58 -11.00 -1.94 -5.16
N GLN A 59 -11.14 -3.27 -5.13
CA GLN A 59 -11.39 -4.02 -3.89
C GLN A 59 -10.20 -3.96 -2.93
N LEU A 60 -8.97 -4.06 -3.44
CA LEU A 60 -7.75 -3.85 -2.63
C LEU A 60 -7.68 -2.42 -2.07
N LEU A 61 -7.93 -1.42 -2.93
CA LEU A 61 -7.81 0.00 -2.57
C LEU A 61 -8.85 0.42 -1.52
N THR A 62 -10.07 -0.10 -1.61
CA THR A 62 -11.19 0.30 -0.73
C THR A 62 -11.34 -0.58 0.52
N GLY A 63 -10.70 -1.75 0.55
CA GLY A 63 -10.69 -2.65 1.69
C GLY A 63 -9.37 -2.60 2.46
N PRO A 64 -8.41 -3.51 2.18
CA PRO A 64 -7.15 -3.62 2.93
C PRO A 64 -6.36 -2.32 3.09
N LEU A 65 -6.25 -1.48 2.05
CA LEU A 65 -5.51 -0.22 2.17
C LEU A 65 -6.19 0.84 3.05
N ARG A 66 -7.51 0.77 3.21
CA ARG A 66 -8.20 1.65 4.17
C ARG A 66 -8.01 1.20 5.62
N ALA A 67 -7.55 -0.04 5.82
CA ALA A 67 -7.19 -0.57 7.13
C ALA A 67 -5.75 -0.23 7.54
N LEU A 68 -5.07 0.68 6.82
CA LEU A 68 -3.78 1.21 7.25
C LEU A 68 -3.89 1.78 8.68
N PRO A 69 -3.02 1.34 9.61
CA PRO A 69 -3.09 1.79 10.99
C PRO A 69 -2.84 3.29 11.10
N ASP A 70 -3.53 3.95 12.04
CA ASP A 70 -3.25 5.35 12.37
C ASP A 70 -1.79 5.49 12.84
N ALA A 71 -1.10 6.49 12.31
CA ALA A 71 0.25 6.86 12.73
C ALA A 71 0.38 7.04 14.26
N ALA A 72 -0.66 7.55 14.91
CA ALA A 72 -0.70 7.74 16.36
C ALA A 72 -0.68 6.40 17.13
N LEU A 73 -1.19 5.32 16.53
CA LEU A 73 -1.22 3.99 17.13
C LEU A 73 0.19 3.47 17.40
N ARG A 74 1.19 3.81 16.58
CA ARG A 74 2.58 3.41 16.79
C ARG A 74 3.14 3.83 18.15
N SER A 75 2.75 5.01 18.65
CA SER A 75 3.22 5.52 19.94
C SER A 75 2.49 4.93 21.14
N VAL A 76 1.29 4.38 20.92
CA VAL A 76 0.41 3.85 21.97
C VAL A 76 0.57 2.34 22.10
N ASP A 77 0.60 1.63 20.97
CA ASP A 77 0.72 0.18 20.89
C ASP A 77 1.54 -0.21 19.62
N PRO A 78 2.88 -0.20 19.72
CA PRO A 78 3.76 -0.51 18.59
C PRO A 78 3.56 -1.93 18.05
N ALA A 79 3.22 -2.88 18.92
CA ALA A 79 3.03 -4.28 18.53
C ALA A 79 1.77 -4.41 17.65
N LYS A 80 0.66 -3.82 18.08
CA LYS A 80 -0.57 -3.78 17.30
C LYS A 80 -0.39 -3.04 15.97
N TYR A 81 0.32 -1.91 15.97
CA TYR A 81 0.65 -1.19 14.74
C TYR A 81 1.42 -2.07 13.74
N SER A 82 2.40 -2.84 14.21
CA SER A 82 3.16 -3.77 13.35
C SER A 82 2.27 -4.85 12.78
N THR A 83 1.42 -5.49 13.61
CA THR A 83 0.52 -6.55 13.16
C THR A 83 -0.47 -6.06 12.09
N GLU A 84 -1.04 -4.87 12.26
CA GLU A 84 -1.95 -4.28 11.28
C GLU A 84 -1.22 -3.95 9.97
N LEU A 85 0.02 -3.45 10.05
CA LEU A 85 0.84 -3.19 8.85
C LEU A 85 1.23 -4.48 8.12
N ASP A 86 1.56 -5.55 8.86
CA ASP A 86 1.88 -6.87 8.29
C ASP A 86 0.71 -7.44 7.49
N ALA A 87 -0.52 -7.32 8.01
CA ALA A 87 -1.73 -7.77 7.32
C ALA A 87 -1.98 -7.00 6.00
N VAL A 88 -1.68 -5.70 5.97
CA VAL A 88 -1.78 -4.91 4.73
C VAL A 88 -0.72 -5.35 3.71
N CYS A 89 0.52 -5.60 4.15
CA CYS A 89 1.58 -6.13 3.29
C CYS A 89 1.21 -7.48 2.66
N GLU A 90 0.62 -8.39 3.44
CA GLU A 90 0.16 -9.70 2.98
C GLU A 90 -0.92 -9.56 1.90
N ALA A 91 -1.95 -8.75 2.16
CA ALA A 91 -3.04 -8.52 1.19
C ALA A 91 -2.55 -7.87 -0.12
N VAL A 92 -1.59 -6.95 -0.05
CA VAL A 92 -0.95 -6.37 -1.25
C VAL A 92 -0.17 -7.45 -2.01
N GLY A 93 0.60 -8.28 -1.32
CA GLY A 93 1.36 -9.37 -1.93
C GLY A 93 0.47 -10.37 -2.66
N GLU A 94 -0.63 -10.81 -2.04
CA GLU A 94 -1.62 -11.69 -2.66
C GLU A 94 -2.24 -11.08 -3.92
N HIS A 95 -2.60 -9.79 -3.86
CA HIS A 95 -3.15 -9.08 -5.03
C HIS A 95 -2.14 -9.03 -6.17
N LEU A 96 -0.88 -8.70 -5.90
CA LEU A 96 0.18 -8.65 -6.91
C LEU A 96 0.41 -10.02 -7.56
N VAL A 97 0.43 -11.10 -6.77
CA VAL A 97 0.56 -12.46 -7.30
C VAL A 97 -0.62 -12.81 -8.21
N ASN A 98 -1.84 -12.44 -7.85
CA ASN A 98 -3.01 -12.72 -8.68
C ASN A 98 -3.06 -11.85 -9.95
N HIS A 99 -2.61 -10.60 -9.86
CA HIS A 99 -2.64 -9.63 -10.94
C HIS A 99 -1.51 -9.86 -11.96
N PHE A 100 -0.31 -10.20 -11.51
CA PHE A 100 0.88 -10.40 -12.37
C PHE A 100 1.27 -11.87 -12.58
N GLY A 101 0.93 -12.77 -11.66
CA GLY A 101 1.35 -14.17 -11.66
C GLY A 101 0.71 -15.05 -12.75
N GLY A 102 -0.28 -14.53 -13.49
CA GLY A 102 -0.79 -15.18 -14.71
C GLY A 102 0.19 -15.17 -15.89
N GLY A 103 1.31 -14.45 -15.78
CA GLY A 103 2.32 -14.28 -16.85
C GLY A 103 3.57 -15.16 -16.74
N ALA A 104 3.75 -15.95 -15.69
CA ALA A 104 4.89 -16.87 -15.61
C ALA A 104 4.60 -18.17 -16.40
N ARG A 105 4.92 -18.14 -17.70
CA ARG A 105 5.23 -19.33 -18.51
C ARG A 105 6.71 -19.36 -18.83
#